data_AF-R6BVX3-F1
#
_entry.id   AF-R6BVX3-F1
#
_cell.length_a   1.000
_cell.length_b   1.000
_cell.length_c   1.000
_cell.angle_alpha   90.00
_cell.angle_beta   90.00
_cell.angle_gamma   90.00
#
_symmetry.space_group_name_H-M   'P 1'
#
loop_
_entity.id
_entity.type
_entity.pdbx_description
1 polymer ?
#
loop_
_entity_poly.entity_id
_entity_poly.type
_entity_poly.pdbx_seq_one_letter_code
_entity_poly.pdbx_strand_id
1 'polypeptide(L)'
;MLYGYTLGKEKQGDFAMKVLFRQGNYTELPVEEDFSRTTLAQDIEKTRYDLEIAYAGFDNATEPDMIDCYIYQVNSLLKRYTYLTSLAEKERAEVPELCPKSPIRTLISHVFG
;
A
#
# COMPACT_ATOMS: atom_id res chain seq x y z
N MET A 1 46.15 -8.58 23.46
CA MET A 1 45.41 -7.41 23.99
C MET A 1 44.04 -7.91 24.40
N LEU A 2 43.88 -8.56 25.55
CA LEU A 2 43.62 -7.98 26.87
C LEU A 2 42.66 -6.79 26.82
N TYR A 3 41.37 -7.03 27.06
CA TYR A 3 40.51 -6.20 27.93
C TYR A 3 39.40 -7.11 28.47
N GLY A 4 39.47 -7.40 29.77
CA GLY A 4 38.41 -8.07 30.51
C GLY A 4 37.57 -7.06 31.28
N TYR A 5 36.34 -7.44 31.64
CA TYR A 5 35.56 -6.81 32.71
C TYR A 5 34.78 -7.87 33.52
N THR A 6 35.35 -8.13 34.69
CA THR A 6 34.80 -8.38 36.04
C THR A 6 33.34 -8.82 36.25
N LEU A 7 33.21 -9.91 37.04
CA LEU A 7 32.02 -10.38 37.75
C LEU A 7 31.25 -9.26 38.48
N GLY A 8 29.93 -9.27 38.34
CA GLY A 8 28.98 -8.76 39.33
C GLY A 8 27.92 -9.83 39.59
N LYS A 9 27.92 -10.44 40.78
CA LYS A 9 26.85 -11.30 41.29
C LYS A 9 26.00 -10.46 42.24
N GLU A 10 24.73 -10.26 41.94
CA GLU A 10 23.75 -9.87 42.95
C GLU A 10 22.37 -10.46 42.61
N LYS A 11 21.61 -10.77 43.67
CA LYS A 11 20.50 -11.72 43.71
C LYS A 11 19.13 -11.05 43.63
N GLN A 12 18.19 -11.83 43.08
CA GLN A 12 16.82 -12.06 43.57
C GLN A 12 15.81 -10.90 43.61
N GLY A 13 14.75 -11.06 42.81
CA GLY A 13 13.41 -10.67 43.19
C GLY A 13 12.83 -9.45 42.47
N ASP A 14 12.36 -9.65 41.24
CA ASP A 14 11.01 -9.19 40.88
C ASP A 14 10.56 -9.92 39.60
N PHE A 15 9.51 -10.74 39.68
CA PHE A 15 8.85 -11.31 38.52
C PHE A 15 7.94 -10.24 37.88
N ALA A 16 8.54 -9.11 37.48
CA ALA A 16 7.88 -8.18 36.59
C ALA A 16 7.79 -8.84 35.22
N MET A 17 6.57 -9.02 34.72
CA MET A 17 6.29 -9.57 33.39
C MET A 17 7.00 -8.68 32.35
N LYS A 18 8.20 -9.09 31.92
CA LYS A 18 8.94 -8.41 30.87
C LYS A 18 8.24 -8.74 29.56
N VAL A 19 7.37 -7.84 29.12
CA VAL A 19 6.84 -7.85 27.76
C VAL A 19 8.02 -7.56 26.84
N LEU A 20 8.72 -8.62 26.46
CA LEU A 20 9.64 -8.61 25.34
C LEU A 20 8.78 -8.44 24.10
N PHE A 21 8.57 -7.18 23.70
CA PHE A 21 8.31 -6.87 22.32
C PHE A 21 9.50 -7.40 21.54
N ARG A 22 9.36 -8.62 21.01
CA ARG A 22 10.31 -9.20 20.08
C ARG A 22 10.21 -8.35 18.82
N GLN A 23 11.04 -7.29 18.76
CA GLN A 23 11.56 -6.81 17.50
C GLN A 23 12.35 -7.98 16.92
N GLY A 24 11.64 -8.90 16.27
CA GLY A 24 12.27 -9.75 15.28
C GLY A 24 12.96 -8.80 14.32
N ASN A 25 14.20 -9.10 13.98
CA ASN A 25 14.92 -8.44 12.92
C ASN A 25 14.13 -8.64 11.63
N TYR A 26 13.10 -7.82 11.41
CA TYR A 26 12.76 -7.38 10.08
C TYR A 26 14.04 -6.68 9.64
N THR A 27 14.79 -7.36 8.79
CA THR A 27 15.75 -6.69 7.92
C THR A 27 15.08 -5.40 7.49
N GLU A 28 15.65 -4.28 7.91
CA GLU A 28 15.30 -2.95 7.45
C GLU A 28 15.52 -2.96 5.94
N LEU A 29 14.56 -3.49 5.19
CA LEU A 29 14.34 -3.05 3.84
C LEU A 29 13.98 -1.57 4.04
N PRO A 30 14.77 -0.64 3.51
CA PRO A 30 14.35 0.74 3.52
C PRO A 30 13.05 0.73 2.73
N VAL A 31 11.93 0.96 3.43
CA VAL A 31 10.70 1.37 2.78
C VAL A 31 11.05 2.79 2.33
N GLU A 32 11.72 2.87 1.18
CA GLU A 32 11.81 4.07 0.36
C GLU A 32 10.35 4.33 -0.06
N GLU A 33 9.57 4.87 0.86
CA GLU A 33 8.27 5.41 0.55
C GLU A 33 8.57 6.66 -0.28
N ASP A 34 8.63 6.46 -1.59
CA ASP A 34 8.79 7.53 -2.56
C ASP A 34 7.66 8.54 -2.32
N PHE A 35 7.94 9.58 -1.53
CA PHE A 35 7.03 10.71 -1.23
C PHE A 35 6.73 11.56 -2.47
N SER A 36 7.18 11.14 -3.66
CA SER A 36 6.65 11.65 -4.91
C SER A 36 5.15 11.41 -4.95
N ARG A 37 4.37 12.44 -5.31
CA ARG A 37 2.95 12.27 -5.63
C ARG A 37 2.82 11.16 -6.66
N THR A 38 2.39 9.98 -6.22
CA THR A 38 2.05 8.89 -7.10
C THR A 38 0.87 9.34 -7.94
N THR A 39 0.94 9.05 -9.24
CA THR A 39 -0.19 9.30 -10.13
C THR A 39 -1.31 8.33 -9.80
N LEU A 40 -2.57 8.72 -10.05
CA LEU A 40 -3.72 7.86 -9.81
C LEU A 40 -3.58 6.47 -10.47
N ALA A 41 -2.97 6.42 -11.66
CA ALA A 41 -2.67 5.17 -12.36
C ALA A 41 -1.68 4.28 -11.59
N GLN A 42 -0.62 4.86 -11.02
CA GLN A 42 0.34 4.14 -10.19
C GLN A 42 -0.29 3.62 -8.89
N ASP A 43 -1.19 4.40 -8.27
CA ASP A 43 -1.91 3.94 -7.07
C ASP A 43 -2.81 2.75 -7.37
N ILE A 44 -3.48 2.75 -8.53
CA ILE A 44 -4.28 1.62 -9.00
C ILE A 44 -3.39 0.39 -9.21
N GLU A 45 -2.27 0.54 -9.92
CA GLU A 45 -1.32 -0.54 -10.19
C GLU A 45 -0.71 -1.12 -8.91
N LYS A 46 -0.27 -0.26 -7.99
CA LYS A 46 0.21 -0.67 -6.67
C LYS A 46 -0.84 -1.46 -5.91
N THR A 47 -2.10 -1.00 -5.94
CA THR A 47 -3.20 -1.73 -5.29
C THR A 47 -3.45 -3.10 -5.90
N ARG A 48 -3.29 -3.25 -7.22
CA ARG A 48 -3.40 -4.56 -7.88
C ARG A 48 -2.27 -5.49 -7.45
N TYR A 49 -1.05 -5.00 -7.41
CA TYR A 49 0.11 -5.77 -6.96
C TYR A 49 -0.04 -6.20 -5.49
N ASP A 50 -0.46 -5.29 -4.61
CA ASP A 50 -0.75 -5.58 -3.21
C ASP A 50 -1.83 -6.68 -3.07
N LEU A 51 -2.88 -6.64 -3.92
CA LEU A 51 -3.91 -7.69 -3.96
C LEU A 51 -3.34 -9.04 -4.37
N GLU A 52 -2.51 -9.09 -5.41
CA GLU A 52 -1.88 -10.33 -5.89
C GLU A 52 -1.02 -10.97 -4.79
N ILE A 53 -0.23 -10.16 -4.06
CA ILE A 53 0.53 -10.62 -2.90
C ILE A 53 -0.40 -11.15 -1.80
N ALA A 54 -1.46 -10.40 -1.46
CA ALA A 54 -2.38 -10.81 -0.41
C ALA A 54 -3.11 -12.11 -0.75
N TYR A 55 -3.50 -12.31 -2.01
CA TYR A 55 -4.07 -13.57 -2.48
C TYR A 55 -3.07 -14.73 -2.42
N ALA A 56 -1.83 -14.52 -2.88
CA ALA A 56 -0.79 -15.53 -2.77
C ALA A 56 -0.46 -15.89 -1.30
N GLY A 57 -0.50 -14.90 -0.40
CA GLY A 57 -0.35 -15.11 1.05
C GLY A 57 -1.52 -15.88 1.65
N PHE A 58 -2.75 -15.55 1.25
CA PHE A 58 -3.98 -16.22 1.68
C PHE A 58 -4.00 -17.70 1.29
N ASP A 59 -3.60 -18.03 0.06
CA ASP A 59 -3.58 -19.41 -0.44
C ASP A 59 -2.66 -20.33 0.38
N ASN A 60 -1.60 -19.77 0.98
CA ASN A 60 -0.64 -20.49 1.81
C ASN A 60 -0.94 -20.38 3.32
N ALA A 61 -1.97 -19.63 3.72
CA ALA A 61 -2.29 -19.42 5.12
C ALA A 61 -3.03 -20.63 5.71
N THR A 62 -2.46 -21.22 6.76
CA THR A 62 -3.09 -22.35 7.49
C THR A 62 -3.58 -21.95 8.88
N GLU A 63 -3.01 -20.90 9.48
CA GLU A 63 -3.37 -20.44 10.80
C GLU A 63 -4.66 -19.60 10.74
N PRO A 64 -5.66 -19.85 11.62
CA PRO A 64 -6.94 -19.16 11.58
C PRO A 64 -6.82 -17.63 11.71
N ASP A 65 -5.93 -17.16 12.60
CA ASP A 65 -5.68 -15.72 12.78
C ASP A 65 -5.06 -15.09 11.50
N MET A 66 -4.22 -15.83 10.78
CA MET A 66 -3.63 -15.34 9.52
C MET A 66 -4.66 -15.30 8.39
N ILE A 67 -5.55 -16.30 8.33
CA ILE A 67 -6.68 -16.33 7.41
C ILE A 67 -7.54 -15.08 7.61
N ASP A 68 -7.88 -14.74 8.86
CA ASP A 68 -8.67 -13.54 9.18
C ASP A 68 -7.93 -12.24 8.82
N CYS A 69 -6.62 -12.16 9.10
CA CYS A 69 -5.79 -11.02 8.68
C CYS A 69 -5.84 -10.81 7.17
N TYR A 70 -5.66 -11.87 6.38
CA TYR A 70 -5.69 -11.78 4.92
C TYR A 70 -7.09 -11.48 4.37
N ILE A 71 -8.16 -12.03 4.96
CA ILE A 71 -9.54 -11.66 4.60
C ILE A 71 -9.75 -10.16 4.80
N TYR A 72 -9.31 -9.61 5.93
CA TYR A 72 -9.41 -8.17 6.18
C TYR A 72 -8.56 -7.38 5.18
N GLN A 73 -7.32 -7.81 4.93
CA GLN A 73 -6.39 -7.15 4.02
C GLN A 73 -6.95 -7.09 2.60
N VAL A 74 -7.38 -8.22 2.03
CA VAL A 74 -7.98 -8.28 0.69
C VAL A 74 -9.23 -7.38 0.61
N ASN A 75 -10.12 -7.43 1.61
CA ASN A 75 -11.30 -6.56 1.63
C ASN A 75 -10.94 -5.08 1.66
N SER A 76 -9.93 -4.70 2.44
CA SER A 76 -9.45 -3.32 2.51
C SER A 76 -8.88 -2.84 1.17
N LEU A 77 -8.11 -3.70 0.50
CA LEU A 77 -7.50 -3.42 -0.80
C LEU A 77 -8.54 -3.35 -1.92
N LEU A 78 -9.55 -4.24 -1.91
CA LEU A 78 -10.66 -4.18 -2.88
C LEU A 78 -11.47 -2.89 -2.76
N LYS A 79 -11.70 -2.41 -1.52
CA LYS A 79 -12.34 -1.11 -1.28
C LYS A 79 -11.48 0.03 -1.83
N ARG A 80 -10.17 0.01 -1.57
CA ARG A 80 -9.22 0.99 -2.13
C ARG A 80 -9.24 0.96 -3.66
N TYR A 81 -9.17 -0.22 -4.26
CA TYR A 81 -9.17 -0.41 -5.72
C TYR A 81 -10.45 0.12 -6.37
N THR A 82 -11.61 -0.22 -5.80
CA THR A 82 -12.91 0.26 -6.28
C THR A 82 -12.97 1.79 -6.23
N TYR A 83 -12.55 2.38 -5.10
CA TYR A 83 -12.51 3.83 -4.95
C TYR A 83 -11.60 4.51 -5.98
N LEU A 84 -10.37 4.02 -6.16
CA LEU A 84 -9.41 4.58 -7.10
C LEU A 84 -9.89 4.45 -8.55
N THR A 85 -10.53 3.32 -8.89
CA THR A 85 -11.10 3.11 -10.24
C THR A 85 -12.25 4.09 -10.49
N SER A 86 -13.16 4.25 -9.52
CA SER A 86 -14.25 5.24 -9.62
C SER A 86 -13.72 6.68 -9.68
N LEU A 87 -12.61 6.98 -9.02
CA LEU A 87 -11.96 8.28 -9.13
C LEU A 87 -11.39 8.50 -10.54
N ALA A 88 -10.75 7.49 -11.12
CA ALA A 88 -10.20 7.57 -12.48
C ALA A 88 -11.30 7.73 -13.55
N GLU A 89 -12.44 7.07 -13.34
CA GLU A 89 -13.62 7.26 -14.20
C GLU A 89 -14.17 8.68 -14.13
N LYS A 90 -14.22 9.28 -12.93
CA LYS A 90 -14.63 10.68 -12.75
C LYS A 90 -13.65 11.64 -13.41
N GLU A 91 -12.35 11.48 -13.21
CA GLU A 91 -11.35 12.32 -13.87
C GLU A 91 -11.46 12.24 -15.40
N ARG A 92 -11.74 11.04 -15.95
CA ARG A 92 -11.99 10.88 -17.38
C ARG A 92 -13.30 11.56 -17.84
N ALA A 93 -14.35 11.51 -17.03
CA ALA A 93 -15.64 12.13 -17.35
C ALA A 93 -15.64 13.66 -17.18
N GLU A 94 -14.79 14.18 -16.30
CA GLU A 94 -14.55 15.61 -16.09
C GLU A 94 -13.65 16.22 -17.16
N VAL A 95 -13.05 15.42 -18.06
CA VAL A 95 -12.57 15.94 -19.34
C VAL A 95 -13.81 16.50 -20.03
N PRO A 96 -13.99 17.84 -20.07
CA PRO A 96 -15.19 18.40 -20.66
C PRO A 96 -15.20 17.94 -22.11
N GLU A 97 -16.36 17.57 -22.64
CA GLU A 97 -16.55 17.67 -24.08
C GLU A 97 -16.03 19.05 -24.47
N LEU A 98 -14.87 19.10 -25.14
CA LEU A 98 -14.24 20.36 -25.54
C LEU A 98 -15.33 21.19 -26.19
N CYS A 99 -15.64 22.33 -25.56
CA CYS A 99 -16.79 23.17 -25.86
C CYS A 99 -17.17 23.05 -27.34
N PRO A 100 -18.40 22.65 -27.69
CA PRO A 100 -18.79 22.47 -29.09
C PRO A 100 -18.70 23.76 -29.93
N LYS A 101 -18.32 24.89 -29.30
CA LYS A 101 -18.09 26.20 -29.89
C LYS A 101 -16.64 26.68 -29.82
N SER A 102 -15.64 25.79 -29.88
CA SER A 102 -14.29 26.27 -30.15
C SER A 102 -14.22 26.74 -31.62
N PRO A 103 -13.66 27.93 -31.91
CA PRO A 103 -13.53 28.42 -33.29
C PRO A 103 -12.84 27.41 -34.21
N ILE A 104 -11.86 26.67 -33.67
CA ILE A 104 -11.12 25.62 -34.39
C ILE A 104 -12.06 24.48 -34.81
N ARG A 105 -12.97 24.03 -33.93
CA ARG A 105 -13.92 22.94 -34.25
C ARG A 105 -14.91 23.37 -35.35
N THR A 106 -15.38 24.61 -35.33
CA THR A 106 -16.23 25.17 -36.39
C THR A 106 -15.48 25.23 -37.72
N LEU A 107 -14.21 25.64 -37.72
CA LEU A 107 -13.39 25.66 -38.93
C LEU A 107 -13.20 24.25 -39.51
N ILE A 108 -12.88 23.27 -38.67
CA ILE A 108 -12.72 21.88 -39.09
C ILE A 108 -14.01 21.32 -39.68
N SER A 109 -15.18 21.58 -39.08
CA SER A 109 -16.45 21.08 -39.64
C SER A 109 -16.82 21.69 -40.99
N HIS A 110 -16.42 22.94 -41.26
CA HIS A 110 -16.66 23.58 -42.57
C HIS A 110 -15.72 23.08 -43.66
N VAL A 111 -14.53 22.59 -43.29
CA VAL A 111 -13.53 22.07 -44.26
C VAL A 111 -13.85 20.63 -44.68
N PHE A 112 -14.48 19.84 -43.81
CA PHE A 112 -14.80 18.43 -44.05
C PHE A 112 -16.30 18.15 -44.27
N GLY A 113 -17.12 19.20 -44.46
CA GLY A 113 -18.57 19.12 -44.67
C GLY A 113 -18.98 19.18 -46.14
#